data_AF-A0AA41VU79-F1
#
_entry.id   AF-A0AA41VU79-F1
#
_cell.length_a   1.000
_cell.length_b   1.000
_cell.length_c   1.000
_cell.angle_alpha   90.00
_cell.angle_beta   90.00
_cell.angle_gamma   90.00
#
_symmetry.space_group_name_H-M   'P 1'
#
loop_
_entity.id
_entity.type
_entity.pdbx_description
1 polymer ?
#
loop_
_entity_poly.entity_id
_entity_poly.type
_entity_poly.pdbx_seq_one_letter_code
_entity_poly.pdbx_strand_id
1 'polypeptide(L)'
;MATWILLRSVRSALKSQDLTTRCLASTAAVTCLNQRPGSVARLLRFVTDDIVNSEAKLHALFLKWLSYNDHHFDIEDEKAFKERFELFKKTARVVNEWNKSGNSSTLGLNDRSDLTREESANRSWKIFPKKKLPF
;
A
#
# COMPACT_ATOMS: atom_id res chain seq x y z
N MET A 1 -3.89 -2.05 -22.99
CA MET A 1 -4.59 -0.75 -22.82
C MET A 1 -5.61 -0.72 -21.67
N ALA A 2 -6.12 -1.86 -21.19
CA ALA A 2 -7.16 -1.89 -20.13
C ALA A 2 -6.66 -1.52 -18.71
N THR A 3 -5.37 -1.67 -18.40
CA THR A 3 -4.81 -1.47 -17.05
C THR A 3 -4.77 0.01 -16.63
N TRP A 4 -4.59 0.92 -17.58
CA TRP A 4 -4.46 2.37 -17.34
C TRP A 4 -5.78 3.02 -16.92
N ILE A 5 -6.90 2.51 -17.42
CA ILE A 5 -8.24 3.02 -17.09
C ILE A 5 -8.58 2.67 -15.64
N LEU A 6 -8.19 1.48 -15.17
CA LEU A 6 -8.42 1.04 -13.79
C LEU A 6 -7.59 1.86 -12.78
N LEU A 7 -6.32 2.15 -13.09
CA LEU A 7 -5.46 2.95 -12.22
C LEU A 7 -5.94 4.40 -12.05
N ARG A 8 -6.41 5.04 -13.13
CA ARG A 8 -7.01 6.39 -13.04
C ARG A 8 -8.35 6.38 -12.29
N SER A 9 -9.18 5.37 -12.51
CA SER A 9 -10.47 5.22 -11.84
C SER A 9 -10.30 5.07 -10.32
N VAL A 10 -9.37 4.23 -9.88
CA VAL A 10 -9.08 4.01 -8.45
C VAL A 10 -8.54 5.27 -7.77
N ARG A 11 -7.64 6.02 -8.44
CA ARG A 11 -7.12 7.29 -7.94
C ARG A 11 -8.21 8.37 -7.80
N SER A 12 -9.16 8.41 -8.74
CA SER A 12 -10.28 9.35 -8.71
C SER A 12 -11.28 8.99 -7.60
N ALA A 13 -11.56 7.70 -7.40
CA ALA A 13 -12.43 7.21 -6.33
C ALA A 13 -11.86 7.48 -4.93
N LEU A 14 -10.55 7.29 -4.74
CA LEU A 14 -9.87 7.60 -3.48
C LEU A 14 -9.88 9.09 -3.14
N LYS A 15 -9.81 9.97 -4.16
CA LYS A 15 -9.83 11.43 -3.97
C LYS A 15 -11.24 11.99 -3.73
N SER A 16 -12.28 11.28 -4.19
CA SER A 16 -13.69 11.68 -4.05
C SER A 16 -14.26 11.41 -2.65
N GLN A 17 -13.75 10.37 -1.95
CA GLN A 17 -14.23 10.04 -0.59
C GLN A 17 -13.77 11.04 0.50
N ASP A 18 -12.88 11.97 0.19
CA ASP A 18 -12.37 12.97 1.14
C ASP A 18 -13.25 14.23 1.25
N LEU A 19 -14.25 14.42 0.37
CA LEU A 19 -14.95 15.71 0.23
C LEU A 19 -16.45 15.71 0.57
N THR A 20 -17.06 14.57 0.91
CA THR A 20 -18.49 14.52 1.27
C THR A 20 -18.69 14.02 2.70
N THR A 21 -18.29 14.84 3.68
CA THR A 21 -18.84 14.73 5.03
C THR A 21 -19.24 16.11 5.51
N ARG A 22 -20.46 16.53 5.14
CA ARG A 22 -21.26 17.55 5.85
C ARG A 22 -22.64 17.67 5.20
N CYS A 23 -23.65 17.09 5.87
CA CYS A 23 -24.87 17.77 6.36
C CYS A 23 -26.02 16.76 6.60
N LEU A 24 -26.44 16.69 7.87
CA LEU A 24 -27.81 16.63 8.44
C LEU A 24 -28.88 15.74 7.76
N ALA A 25 -29.81 15.04 8.42
CA ALA A 25 -30.09 14.59 9.78
C ALA A 25 -31.45 13.86 9.65
N SER A 26 -31.64 12.63 10.16
CA SER A 26 -32.92 12.14 10.74
C SER A 26 -32.83 10.67 11.15
N THR A 27 -32.85 10.47 12.46
CA THR A 27 -33.42 9.34 13.23
C THR A 27 -33.61 7.98 12.54
N ALA A 28 -32.61 7.11 12.67
CA ALA A 28 -32.77 5.71 13.06
C ALA A 28 -31.39 5.15 13.40
N ALA A 29 -31.31 4.37 14.46
CA ALA A 29 -30.07 3.86 15.04
C ALA A 29 -29.20 3.11 14.03
N VAL A 30 -28.19 3.80 13.49
CA VAL A 30 -26.96 3.17 13.03
C VAL A 30 -25.90 3.72 13.97
N THR A 31 -25.35 2.86 14.81
CA THR A 31 -24.16 3.14 15.59
C THR A 31 -23.06 3.47 14.59
N CYS A 32 -22.95 4.74 14.20
CA CYS A 32 -21.80 5.27 13.50
C CYS A 32 -20.64 5.12 14.46
N LEU A 33 -19.94 3.99 14.33
CA LEU A 33 -18.59 3.82 14.85
C LEU A 33 -17.76 4.92 14.19
N ASN A 34 -17.74 6.08 14.84
CA ASN A 34 -16.72 7.10 14.73
C ASN A 34 -15.39 6.43 15.08
N GLN A 35 -14.84 5.69 14.13
CA GLN A 35 -13.42 5.36 14.14
C GLN A 35 -12.71 6.67 13.88
N ARG A 36 -12.36 7.36 14.97
CA ARG A 36 -11.27 8.33 14.99
C ARG A 36 -10.12 7.80 14.12
N PRO A 37 -9.37 8.66 13.41
CA PRO A 37 -8.09 8.29 12.79
C PRO A 37 -7.08 7.97 13.91
N GLY A 38 -7.29 6.84 14.59
CA GLY A 38 -6.50 6.30 15.66
C GLY A 38 -5.51 5.31 15.07
N SER A 39 -4.32 5.79 14.78
CA SER A 39 -3.12 5.04 14.41
C SER A 39 -3.21 4.27 13.08
N VAL A 40 -2.92 5.00 12.02
CA VAL A 40 -2.52 4.59 10.65
C VAL A 40 -1.55 3.40 10.57
N ALA A 41 -0.79 3.11 11.62
CA ALA A 41 0.07 1.92 11.73
C ALA A 41 -0.70 0.59 11.86
N ARG A 42 -2.01 0.64 12.13
CA ARG A 42 -2.79 -0.55 12.50
C ARG A 42 -3.06 -1.51 11.32
N LEU A 43 -3.18 -1.03 10.08
CA LEU A 43 -3.57 -1.88 8.94
C LEU A 43 -2.39 -2.51 8.18
N LEU A 44 -1.17 -1.98 8.33
CA LEU A 44 0.06 -2.54 7.73
C LEU A 44 0.76 -3.60 8.61
N ARG A 45 0.24 -3.82 9.82
CA ARG A 45 0.75 -4.81 10.78
C ARG A 45 0.09 -6.19 10.61
N PHE A 46 -1.08 -6.25 9.97
CA PHE A 46 -1.84 -7.49 9.76
C PHE A 46 -1.68 -7.97 8.32
N VAL A 47 -0.48 -8.46 8.00
CA VAL A 47 -0.31 -9.30 6.82
C VAL A 47 -0.67 -10.73 7.24
N THR A 48 -1.66 -11.33 6.59
CA THR A 48 -2.25 -12.63 6.92
C THR A 48 -2.05 -13.64 5.79
N ASP A 49 -2.24 -14.93 6.09
CA ASP A 49 -2.15 -16.02 5.10
C ASP A 49 -3.09 -15.83 3.91
N ASP A 50 -4.31 -15.33 4.15
CA ASP A 50 -5.29 -15.10 3.07
C ASP A 50 -4.85 -13.98 2.11
N ILE A 51 -4.08 -13.01 2.60
CA ILE A 51 -3.50 -11.95 1.79
C ILE A 51 -2.32 -12.50 0.99
N VAL A 52 -1.32 -13.14 1.65
CA VAL A 52 -0.08 -13.57 0.96
C VAL A 52 -0.31 -14.69 -0.07
N ASN A 53 -1.39 -15.46 0.08
CA ASN A 53 -1.77 -16.52 -0.84
C ASN A 53 -2.68 -16.04 -1.99
N SER A 54 -3.00 -14.75 -2.06
CA SER A 54 -3.80 -14.16 -3.15
C SER A 54 -3.08 -12.99 -3.79
N GLU A 55 -2.70 -13.14 -5.06
CA GLU A 55 -2.00 -12.08 -5.80
C GLU A 55 -2.85 -10.81 -5.91
N ALA A 56 -4.16 -10.93 -6.10
CA ALA A 56 -5.07 -9.80 -6.14
C ALA A 56 -5.10 -9.03 -4.80
N LYS A 57 -5.10 -9.74 -3.67
CA LYS A 57 -5.06 -9.11 -2.34
C LYS A 57 -3.69 -8.48 -2.04
N LEU A 58 -2.59 -9.13 -2.43
CA LEU A 58 -1.24 -8.56 -2.34
C LEU A 58 -1.13 -7.28 -3.17
N HIS A 59 -1.67 -7.28 -4.38
CA HIS A 59 -1.68 -6.12 -5.25
C HIS A 59 -2.51 -4.98 -4.63
N ALA A 60 -3.70 -5.26 -4.10
CA ALA A 60 -4.51 -4.28 -3.38
C ALA A 60 -3.78 -3.72 -2.14
N LEU A 61 -3.09 -4.58 -1.38
CA LEU A 61 -2.28 -4.17 -0.24
C LEU A 61 -1.10 -3.29 -0.67
N PHE A 62 -0.44 -3.60 -1.78
CA PHE A 62 0.66 -2.79 -2.31
C PHE A 62 0.18 -1.40 -2.74
N LEU A 63 -0.93 -1.30 -3.47
CA LEU A 63 -1.53 -0.01 -3.84
C LEU A 63 -1.92 0.81 -2.60
N LYS A 64 -2.48 0.14 -1.58
CA LYS A 64 -2.80 0.77 -0.31
C LYS A 64 -1.52 1.27 0.39
N TRP A 65 -0.47 0.47 0.44
CA TRP A 65 0.82 0.86 0.99
C TRP A 65 1.42 2.06 0.26
N LEU A 66 1.38 2.08 -1.09
CA LEU A 66 1.84 3.21 -1.91
C LEU A 66 1.04 4.49 -1.66
N SER A 67 -0.24 4.40 -1.29
CA SER A 67 -1.05 5.58 -0.98
C SER A 67 -0.63 6.27 0.34
N TYR A 68 0.09 5.56 1.21
CA TYR A 68 0.52 6.08 2.51
C TYR A 68 2.01 6.39 2.60
N ASN A 69 2.82 5.87 1.68
CA ASN A 69 4.27 6.03 1.71
C ASN A 69 4.75 6.85 0.51
N ASP A 70 5.72 7.71 0.77
CA ASP A 70 6.51 8.28 -0.30
C ASP A 70 7.23 7.15 -1.03
N HIS A 71 7.15 7.17 -2.35
CA HIS A 71 7.72 6.15 -3.22
C HIS A 71 8.82 6.75 -4.09
N HIS A 72 9.93 6.03 -4.20
CA HIS A 72 11.15 6.45 -4.91
C HIS A 72 11.19 6.00 -6.38
N PHE A 73 10.06 5.58 -6.93
CA PHE A 73 9.93 5.12 -8.30
C PHE A 73 8.69 5.72 -8.95
N ASP A 74 8.64 5.74 -10.28
CA ASP A 74 7.46 6.19 -11.00
C ASP A 74 6.42 5.05 -11.05
N ILE A 75 5.24 5.27 -10.47
CA ILE A 75 4.13 4.29 -10.51
C ILE A 75 3.67 4.05 -11.95
N GLU A 76 3.86 5.01 -12.86
CA GLU A 76 3.53 4.86 -14.28
C GLU A 76 4.60 4.08 -15.07
N ASP A 77 5.78 3.84 -14.50
CA ASP A 77 6.77 2.94 -15.08
C ASP A 77 6.43 1.49 -14.72
N GLU A 78 5.85 0.77 -15.69
CA GLU A 78 5.46 -0.64 -15.55
C GLU A 78 6.61 -1.54 -15.08
N LYS A 79 7.84 -1.29 -15.53
CA LYS A 79 9.00 -2.09 -15.13
C LYS A 79 9.34 -1.81 -13.67
N ALA A 80 9.38 -0.53 -13.27
CA ALA A 80 9.63 -0.12 -11.90
C ALA A 80 8.57 -0.69 -10.95
N PHE A 81 7.29 -0.50 -11.29
CA PHE A 81 6.16 -0.97 -10.51
C PHE A 81 6.22 -2.48 -10.31
N LYS A 82 6.49 -3.25 -11.37
CA LYS A 82 6.59 -4.71 -11.29
C LYS A 82 7.77 -5.15 -10.42
N GLU A 83 8.96 -4.56 -10.61
CA GLU A 83 10.14 -4.88 -9.80
C GLU A 83 9.90 -4.60 -8.30
N ARG A 84 9.32 -3.44 -7.96
CA ARG A 84 9.01 -3.05 -6.58
C ARG A 84 7.90 -3.87 -5.97
N PHE A 85 6.88 -4.24 -6.75
CA PHE A 85 5.82 -5.13 -6.30
C PHE A 85 6.35 -6.52 -5.93
N GLU A 86 7.27 -7.09 -6.72
CA GLU A 86 7.88 -8.39 -6.39
C GLU A 86 8.68 -8.35 -5.08
N LEU A 87 9.41 -7.26 -4.82
CA LEU A 87 10.12 -7.07 -3.56
C LEU A 87 9.13 -6.94 -2.39
N PHE A 88 8.08 -6.14 -2.59
CA PHE A 88 7.01 -5.99 -1.60
C PHE A 88 6.34 -7.32 -1.25
N LYS A 89 6.05 -8.19 -2.24
CA LYS A 89 5.50 -9.54 -1.99
C LYS A 89 6.39 -10.37 -1.09
N LYS A 90 7.72 -10.33 -1.32
CA LYS A 90 8.69 -11.06 -0.48
C LYS A 90 8.67 -10.53 0.96
N THR A 91 8.69 -9.21 1.13
CA THR A 91 8.63 -8.59 2.47
C THR A 91 7.32 -8.93 3.18
N ALA A 92 6.18 -8.87 2.50
CA ALA A 92 4.88 -9.23 3.08
C ALA A 92 4.86 -10.68 3.60
N ARG A 93 5.46 -11.63 2.87
CA ARG A 93 5.60 -13.02 3.32
C ARG A 93 6.45 -13.14 4.57
N VAL A 94 7.61 -12.48 4.60
CA VAL A 94 8.50 -12.45 5.77
C VAL A 94 7.79 -11.87 7.00
N VAL A 95 7.03 -10.79 6.83
CA VAL A 95 6.25 -10.17 7.90
C VAL A 95 5.17 -11.13 8.43
N ASN A 96 4.44 -11.82 7.54
CA ASN A 96 3.42 -12.80 7.92
C ASN A 96 4.06 -13.97 8.71
N GLU A 97 5.15 -14.55 8.20
CA GLU A 97 5.86 -15.66 8.85
C GLU A 97 6.41 -15.25 10.23
N TRP A 98 7.08 -14.11 10.33
CA TRP A 98 7.63 -13.60 11.58
C TRP A 98 6.56 -13.34 12.64
N ASN A 99 5.42 -12.79 12.22
CA ASN A 99 4.33 -12.50 13.14
C ASN A 99 3.60 -13.76 13.60
N LYS A 100 3.72 -14.87 12.85
CA LYS A 100 3.17 -16.19 13.22
C LYS A 100 4.10 -16.99 14.13
N SER A 101 5.42 -16.74 14.11
CA SER A 101 6.39 -17.56 14.85
C SER A 101 6.44 -17.30 16.36
N GLY A 102 5.50 -16.54 16.93
CA GLY A 102 5.41 -16.32 18.38
C GLY A 102 6.54 -15.47 18.97
N ASN A 103 7.23 -14.70 18.14
CA ASN A 103 8.28 -13.78 18.59
C ASN A 103 7.73 -12.72 19.55
N SER A 104 8.58 -12.23 20.46
CA SER A 104 8.25 -11.14 21.39
C SER A 104 8.01 -9.79 20.70
N SER A 105 8.37 -9.68 19.42
CA SER A 105 8.17 -8.52 18.59
C SER A 105 7.47 -8.89 17.28
N THR A 106 6.70 -7.93 16.76
CA THR A 106 6.04 -8.06 15.46
C THR A 106 6.71 -7.16 14.44
N LEU A 107 6.77 -7.60 13.19
CA LEU A 107 7.11 -6.76 12.06
C LEU A 107 5.85 -6.13 11.45
N GLY A 108 6.07 -5.05 10.70
CA GLY A 108 5.04 -4.40 9.90
C GLY A 108 5.65 -3.90 8.59
N LEU A 109 4.79 -3.65 7.62
CA LEU A 109 5.21 -3.04 6.35
C LEU A 109 5.55 -1.57 6.59
N ASN A 110 6.83 -1.21 6.45
CA ASN A 110 7.35 0.15 6.57
C ASN A 110 7.65 0.77 5.19
N ASP A 111 8.22 1.97 5.19
CA ASP A 111 8.67 2.75 4.01
C ASP A 111 9.71 2.05 3.13
N ARG A 112 10.33 0.97 3.62
CA ARG A 112 11.37 0.20 2.91
C ARG A 112 10.89 -1.18 2.48
N SER A 113 9.58 -1.41 2.48
CA SER A 113 9.02 -2.75 2.23
C SER A 113 9.21 -3.23 0.80
N ASP A 114 9.52 -2.35 -0.14
CA ASP A 114 9.79 -2.63 -1.56
C ASP A 114 11.29 -2.56 -1.92
N LEU A 115 12.17 -2.51 -0.93
CA LEU A 115 13.62 -2.46 -1.11
C LEU A 115 14.27 -3.83 -0.93
N THR A 116 15.40 -4.04 -1.60
CA THR A 116 16.30 -5.14 -1.25
C THR A 116 17.02 -4.84 0.07
N ARG A 117 17.61 -5.88 0.68
CA ARG A 117 18.45 -5.73 1.87
C ARG A 117 19.63 -4.78 1.62
N GLU A 118 20.24 -4.88 0.44
CA GLU A 118 21.37 -4.04 0.02
C GLU A 118 20.95 -2.58 -0.15
N GLU A 119 19.82 -2.33 -0.81
CA GLU A 119 19.29 -0.96 -0.98
C GLU A 119 18.97 -0.31 0.36
N SER A 120 18.36 -1.09 1.27
CA SER A 120 18.03 -0.63 2.63
C SER A 120 19.29 -0.36 3.46
N ALA A 121 20.32 -1.21 3.36
CA ALA A 121 21.58 -1.05 4.08
C ALA A 121 22.38 0.16 3.58
N ASN A 122 22.46 0.34 2.26
CA ASN A 122 23.23 1.41 1.62
C ASN A 122 22.48 2.75 1.60
N ARG A 123 21.19 2.77 1.98
CA ARG A 123 20.28 3.93 1.82
C ARG A 123 20.33 4.50 0.40
N SER A 124 20.48 3.60 -0.57
CA SER A 124 20.58 3.91 -1.98
C SER A 124 19.70 2.92 -2.71
N TRP A 125 18.73 3.44 -3.45
CA TRP A 125 17.75 2.63 -4.15
C TRP A 125 17.82 2.93 -5.64
N LYS A 126 17.51 1.92 -6.45
CA LYS A 126 17.42 2.09 -7.90
C LYS A 126 16.37 3.15 -8.22
N ILE A 127 16.82 4.27 -8.79
CA ILE A 127 15.99 5.37 -9.26
C ILE A 127 15.52 5.03 -10.68
N PHE A 128 14.21 5.05 -10.88
CA PHE A 128 13.63 4.95 -12.22
C PHE A 128 13.35 6.38 -12.71
N PRO A 129 14.07 6.87 -13.73
CA PRO A 129 13.87 8.22 -14.22
C PRO A 129 12.46 8.36 -14.80
N LYS A 130 11.71 9.36 -14.34
CA LYS A 130 10.40 9.70 -14.90
C LYS A 130 10.56 9.97 -16.38
N LYS A 131 9.73 9.34 -17.21
CA LYS A 131 9.72 9.63 -18.65
C LYS A 131 9.37 11.11 -18.82
N LYS A 132 10.27 11.89 -19.43
CA LYS A 132 9.95 13.25 -19.88
C LYS A 132 8.88 13.11 -20.95
N LEU A 133 7.67 13.58 -20.69
CA LEU A 133 6.64 13.68 -21.73
C LEU A 133 7.14 14.69 -22.79
N PRO A 134 7.10 14.36 -24.09
CA PRO A 134 7.33 15.35 -25.14
C PRO A 134 6.22 16.41 -25.06
N PHE A 135 6.63 17.67 -25.16
CA PHE A 135 5.75 18.85 -25.20
C PHE A 135 4.89 18.87 -26.46
#